data_AF-J4NPC0-F1
#
_entry.id   AF-J4NPC0-F1
#
_cell.length_a   1.000
_cell.length_b   1.000
_cell.length_c   1.000
_cell.angle_alpha   90.00
_cell.angle_beta   90.00
_cell.angle_gamma   90.00
#
_symmetry.space_group_name_H-M   'P 1'
#
loop_
_entity.id
_entity.type
_entity.pdbx_description
1 polymer ?
#
loop_
_entity_poly.entity_id
_entity_poly.type
_entity_poly.pdbx_seq_one_letter_code
_entity_poly.pdbx_strand_id
1 'polypeptide(L)'
;MPDESYETARSLWEKYRMLTHELLKFVDEDEIDTFIELVEQREHVVDLLKELPSDPYRTGAEWAAYDAEVRPLEMQIQYKARAWLNRSRRQNAAVHSYDLTGASPLGGNLNRRY
;
A
#
# COMPACT_ATOMS: atom_id res chain seq x y z
N MET A 1 -24.89 17.63 -19.50
CA MET A 1 -25.60 16.34 -19.60
C MET A 1 -25.27 15.57 -18.32
N PRO A 2 -26.23 15.27 -17.43
CA PRO A 2 -25.98 14.57 -16.16
C PRO A 2 -25.27 13.21 -16.34
N ASP A 3 -25.54 12.56 -17.48
CA ASP A 3 -24.96 11.26 -17.83
C ASP A 3 -23.44 11.32 -18.05
N GLU A 4 -22.91 12.44 -18.57
CA GLU A 4 -21.47 12.58 -18.84
C GLU A 4 -20.65 12.69 -17.54
N SER A 5 -21.17 13.44 -16.56
CA SER A 5 -20.53 13.54 -15.23
C SER A 5 -20.61 12.22 -14.47
N TYR A 6 -21.70 11.48 -14.64
CA TYR A 6 -21.84 10.12 -14.08
C TYR A 6 -20.84 9.15 -14.69
N GLU A 7 -20.75 9.06 -16.01
CA GLU A 7 -19.81 8.17 -16.70
C GLU A 7 -18.35 8.54 -16.41
N THR A 8 -18.04 9.83 -16.30
CA THR A 8 -16.70 10.30 -15.91
C THR A 8 -16.33 9.83 -14.50
N ALA A 9 -17.22 10.04 -13.53
CA ALA A 9 -17.02 9.58 -12.15
C ALA A 9 -16.90 8.06 -12.08
N ARG A 10 -17.80 7.33 -12.77
CA ARG A 10 -17.76 5.87 -12.88
C ARG A 10 -16.42 5.37 -13.43
N SER A 11 -15.93 5.95 -14.52
CA SER A 11 -14.66 5.53 -15.14
C SER A 11 -13.47 5.72 -14.21
N LEU A 12 -13.44 6.80 -13.45
CA LEU A 12 -12.39 7.04 -12.45
C LEU A 12 -12.46 6.01 -11.30
N TRP A 13 -13.65 5.69 -10.80
CA TRP A 13 -13.83 4.64 -9.80
C TRP A 13 -13.49 3.25 -10.35
N GLU A 14 -13.80 2.93 -11.60
CA GLU A 14 -13.40 1.67 -12.22
C GLU A 14 -11.86 1.54 -12.34
N LYS A 15 -11.17 2.63 -12.71
CA LYS A 15 -9.69 2.68 -12.68
C LYS A 15 -9.14 2.49 -11.28
N TYR A 16 -9.75 3.15 -10.28
CA TYR A 16 -9.36 2.99 -8.88
C TYR A 16 -9.48 1.54 -8.41
N ARG A 17 -10.59 0.88 -8.74
CA ARG A 17 -10.80 -0.54 -8.45
C ARG A 17 -9.76 -1.42 -9.13
N MET A 18 -9.49 -1.21 -10.41
CA MET A 18 -8.47 -1.96 -11.15
C MET A 18 -7.11 -1.84 -10.46
N LEU A 19 -6.66 -0.60 -10.18
CA LEU A 19 -5.38 -0.35 -9.50
C LEU A 19 -5.34 -0.96 -8.09
N THR A 20 -6.47 -0.99 -7.38
CA THR A 20 -6.58 -1.65 -6.07
C THR A 20 -6.36 -3.16 -6.20
N HIS A 21 -6.92 -3.82 -7.23
CA HIS A 21 -6.65 -5.23 -7.48
C HIS A 21 -5.19 -5.48 -7.89
N GLU A 22 -4.61 -4.62 -8.74
CA GLU A 22 -3.19 -4.75 -9.12
C GLU A 22 -2.26 -4.59 -7.91
N LEU A 23 -2.49 -3.59 -7.05
CA LEU A 23 -1.72 -3.41 -5.81
C LEU A 23 -1.71 -4.65 -4.92
N LEU A 24 -2.82 -5.39 -4.87
CA LEU A 24 -2.89 -6.62 -4.07
C LEU A 24 -2.00 -7.74 -4.63
N LYS A 25 -1.70 -7.76 -5.93
CA LYS A 25 -0.77 -8.73 -6.52
C LYS A 25 0.66 -8.46 -6.06
N PHE A 26 1.07 -7.18 -6.10
CA PHE A 26 2.46 -6.80 -5.83
C PHE A 26 2.79 -6.58 -4.35
N VAL A 27 1.79 -6.42 -3.47
CA VAL A 27 2.05 -6.11 -2.04
C VAL A 27 2.76 -7.23 -1.27
N ASP A 28 2.70 -8.48 -1.75
CA ASP A 28 3.42 -9.62 -1.18
C ASP A 28 4.67 -10.00 -1.97
N GLU A 29 4.91 -9.38 -3.12
CA GLU A 29 6.07 -9.64 -3.98
C GLU A 29 7.26 -8.76 -3.55
N ASP A 30 8.49 -9.16 -3.90
CA ASP A 30 9.70 -8.35 -3.67
C ASP A 30 9.86 -7.23 -4.73
N GLU A 31 8.81 -6.93 -5.50
CA GLU A 31 8.75 -5.91 -6.55
C GLU A 31 8.27 -4.54 -6.00
N ILE A 32 9.09 -3.96 -5.13
CA ILE A 32 8.74 -2.73 -4.38
C ILE A 32 8.56 -1.53 -5.32
N ASP A 33 9.41 -1.39 -6.33
CA ASP A 33 9.35 -0.25 -7.26
C ASP A 33 8.02 -0.23 -8.01
N THR A 34 7.58 -1.38 -8.52
CA THR A 34 6.27 -1.53 -9.19
C THR A 34 5.11 -1.28 -8.24
N PHE A 35 5.20 -1.72 -6.98
CA PHE A 35 4.19 -1.40 -5.98
C PHE A 35 4.09 0.11 -5.74
N ILE A 36 5.22 0.83 -5.63
CA ILE A 36 5.25 2.29 -5.45
C ILE A 36 4.65 3.00 -6.66
N GLU A 37 5.02 2.62 -7.88
CA GLU A 37 4.46 3.18 -9.11
C GLU A 37 2.93 3.02 -9.17
N LEU A 38 2.41 1.86 -8.77
CA LEU A 38 0.96 1.62 -8.71
C LEU A 38 0.26 2.45 -7.64
N VAL A 39 0.92 2.70 -6.49
CA VAL A 39 0.39 3.60 -5.46
C VAL A 39 0.28 5.03 -6.00
N GLU A 40 1.32 5.52 -6.69
CA GLU A 40 1.33 6.86 -7.30
C GLU A 40 0.24 7.00 -8.38
N GLN A 41 0.07 5.98 -9.23
CA GLN A 41 -1.02 5.97 -10.22
C GLN A 41 -2.40 6.02 -9.55
N ARG A 42 -2.59 5.29 -8.46
CA ARG A 42 -3.86 5.29 -7.71
C ARG A 42 -4.11 6.61 -7.01
N GLU A 43 -3.06 7.25 -6.47
CA GLU A 43 -3.15 8.59 -5.89
C GLU A 43 -3.56 9.63 -6.93
N HIS A 44 -3.00 9.56 -8.14
CA HIS A 44 -3.42 10.44 -9.23
C HIS A 44 -4.91 10.29 -9.56
N VAL A 45 -5.45 9.07 -9.58
CA VAL A 45 -6.89 8.84 -9.76
C VAL A 45 -7.71 9.45 -8.62
N VAL A 46 -7.22 9.37 -7.38
CA VAL A 46 -7.89 10.01 -6.23
C VAL A 46 -7.92 11.52 -6.38
N ASP A 47 -6.85 12.14 -6.87
CA ASP A 47 -6.82 13.58 -7.09
C ASP A 47 -7.79 14.00 -8.18
N LEU A 48 -7.85 13.27 -9.30
CA LEU A 48 -8.87 13.48 -10.33
C LEU A 48 -10.29 13.35 -9.77
N LEU A 49 -10.54 12.39 -8.88
CA LEU A 49 -11.84 12.24 -8.19
C LEU A 49 -12.18 13.43 -7.28
N LYS A 50 -11.18 14.01 -6.59
CA LYS A 50 -11.38 15.20 -5.74
C LYS A 50 -11.64 16.46 -6.57
N GLU A 51 -11.11 16.54 -7.78
CA GLU A 51 -11.32 17.65 -8.71
C GLU A 51 -12.71 17.64 -9.36
N LEU A 52 -13.44 16.51 -9.30
CA LEU A 52 -14.80 16.45 -9.79
C LEU A 52 -15.70 17.43 -9.03
N PRO A 53 -16.48 18.27 -9.73
CA PRO A 53 -17.42 19.20 -9.08
C PRO A 53 -18.56 18.48 -8.35
N SER A 54 -18.85 17.24 -8.74
CA SER A 54 -19.82 16.35 -8.08
C SER A 54 -19.51 14.90 -8.40
N ASP A 55 -19.81 13.99 -7.48
CA ASP A 55 -19.69 12.54 -7.67
C ASP A 55 -21.08 11.87 -7.62
N PRO A 56 -21.84 11.91 -8.73
CA PRO A 56 -23.15 11.25 -8.80
C PRO A 56 -23.05 9.72 -8.88
N TYR A 57 -21.86 9.16 -9.14
CA TYR A 57 -21.68 7.71 -9.15
C TYR A 57 -21.82 7.13 -7.73
N ARG A 58 -21.22 7.80 -6.73
CA ARG A 58 -21.31 7.39 -5.32
C ARG A 58 -22.70 7.43 -4.71
N THR A 59 -23.63 8.18 -5.29
CA THR A 59 -25.03 8.25 -4.84
C THR A 59 -25.93 7.27 -5.58
N GLY A 60 -25.42 6.63 -6.63
CA GLY A 60 -26.15 5.65 -7.43
C GLY A 60 -26.26 4.28 -6.78
N ALA A 61 -27.15 3.44 -7.31
CA ALA A 61 -27.40 2.09 -6.81
C ALA A 61 -26.19 1.15 -6.96
N GLU A 62 -25.33 1.38 -7.95
CA GLU A 62 -24.13 0.57 -8.21
C GLU A 62 -23.04 0.74 -7.13
N TRP A 63 -23.03 1.89 -6.43
CA TRP A 63 -21.99 2.20 -5.45
C TRP A 63 -21.93 1.19 -4.30
N ALA A 64 -23.07 0.70 -3.82
CA ALA A 64 -23.09 -0.25 -2.71
C ALA A 64 -22.37 -1.57 -3.05
N ALA A 65 -22.52 -2.06 -4.28
CA ALA A 65 -21.83 -3.26 -4.74
C ALA A 65 -20.32 -3.00 -4.92
N TYR A 66 -19.97 -1.86 -5.52
CA TYR A 66 -18.58 -1.43 -5.68
C TYR A 66 -17.86 -1.31 -4.32
N ASP A 67 -18.48 -0.63 -3.36
CA ASP A 67 -17.91 -0.38 -2.04
C ASP A 67 -17.75 -1.68 -1.22
N ALA A 68 -18.71 -2.61 -1.33
CA ALA A 68 -18.62 -3.93 -0.71
C ALA A 68 -17.47 -4.78 -1.29
N GLU A 69 -17.14 -4.61 -2.59
CA GLU A 69 -16.01 -5.26 -3.24
C GLU A 69 -14.68 -4.63 -2.82
N VAL A 70 -14.55 -3.31 -2.92
CA VAL A 70 -13.27 -2.61 -2.84
C VAL A 70 -12.78 -2.42 -1.40
N ARG A 71 -13.67 -2.05 -0.46
CA ARG A 71 -13.31 -1.77 0.93
C ARG A 71 -12.46 -2.88 1.61
N PRO A 72 -12.81 -4.18 1.52
CA PRO A 72 -11.99 -5.21 2.13
C PRO A 72 -10.60 -5.36 1.47
N LEU A 73 -10.45 -5.04 0.18
CA LEU A 73 -9.16 -5.08 -0.51
C LEU A 73 -8.25 -3.96 -0.03
N GLU A 74 -8.79 -2.74 0.15
CA GLU A 74 -8.03 -1.61 0.69
C GLU A 74 -7.47 -1.92 2.08
N MET A 75 -8.30 -2.51 2.94
CA MET A 75 -7.88 -2.92 4.28
C MET A 75 -6.74 -3.96 4.23
N GLN A 76 -6.81 -4.92 3.30
CA GLN A 76 -5.75 -5.91 3.10
C GLN A 76 -4.45 -5.28 2.62
N ILE A 77 -4.51 -4.38 1.64
CA ILE A 77 -3.34 -3.66 1.12
C ILE A 77 -2.68 -2.85 2.24
N GLN A 78 -3.45 -2.11 3.03
CA GLN A 78 -2.91 -1.35 4.18
C GLN A 78 -2.23 -2.25 5.20
N TYR A 79 -2.86 -3.37 5.56
CA TYR A 79 -2.30 -4.32 6.50
C TYR A 79 -0.98 -4.91 5.99
N LYS A 80 -0.96 -5.38 4.73
CA LYS A 80 0.21 -5.99 4.10
C LYS A 80 1.35 -4.99 3.90
N ALA A 81 1.06 -3.77 3.45
CA ALA A 81 2.05 -2.69 3.35
C ALA A 81 2.70 -2.39 4.71
N ARG A 82 1.92 -2.36 5.80
CA ARG A 82 2.46 -2.18 7.16
C ARG A 82 3.32 -3.35 7.62
N ALA A 83 2.90 -4.59 7.33
CA ALA A 83 3.68 -5.78 7.63
C ALA A 83 5.01 -5.79 6.87
N TRP A 84 4.98 -5.41 5.58
CA TRP A 84 6.16 -5.28 4.74
C TRP A 84 7.12 -4.20 5.27
N LEU A 85 6.64 -2.99 5.59
CA LEU A 85 7.46 -1.92 6.22
C LEU A 85 8.14 -2.40 7.50
N ASN A 86 7.43 -3.16 8.33
CA ASN A 86 7.99 -3.74 9.55
C ASN A 86 9.07 -4.81 9.27
N ARG A 87 8.87 -5.64 8.24
CA ARG A 87 9.84 -6.66 7.80
C ARG A 87 11.12 -6.01 7.25
N SER A 88 10.98 -5.02 6.37
CA SER A 88 12.09 -4.24 5.81
C SER A 88 12.93 -3.58 6.92
N ARG A 89 12.30 -2.96 7.92
CA ARG A 89 13.01 -2.42 9.10
C ARG A 89 13.81 -3.46 9.87
N ARG A 90 13.25 -4.65 10.09
CA ARG A 90 13.94 -5.75 10.79
C ARG A 90 15.11 -6.30 9.98
N GLN A 91 14.97 -6.44 8.67
CA GLN A 91 16.06 -6.87 7.79
C GLN A 91 17.20 -5.85 7.78
N ASN A 92 16.91 -4.56 7.66
CA ASN A 92 17.93 -3.50 7.77
C ASN A 92 18.64 -3.51 9.13
N ALA A 93 17.91 -3.68 10.23
CA ALA A 93 18.52 -3.81 11.56
C ALA A 93 19.41 -5.06 11.70
N ALA A 94 19.04 -6.18 11.06
CA ALA A 94 19.85 -7.39 11.03
C ALA A 94 21.11 -7.24 10.15
N VAL A 95 21.03 -6.55 9.01
CA VAL A 95 22.20 -6.22 8.17
C VAL A 95 23.19 -5.34 8.96
N HIS A 96 22.71 -4.30 9.65
CA HIS A 96 23.56 -3.49 10.53
C HIS A 96 24.18 -4.27 11.70
N SER A 97 23.58 -5.39 12.12
CA SER A 97 24.18 -6.23 13.17
C SER A 97 25.41 -6.99 12.69
N TYR A 98 25.54 -7.27 11.38
CA TYR A 98 26.76 -7.85 10.82
C TYR A 98 27.92 -6.84 10.80
N ASP A 99 27.66 -5.56 10.53
CA ASP A 99 28.69 -4.51 10.59
C ASP A 99 29.23 -4.28 12.01
N LEU A 100 28.39 -4.48 13.03
CA LEU A 100 28.81 -4.38 14.44
C LEU A 100 29.60 -5.61 14.92
N THR A 101 29.58 -6.73 14.19
CA THR A 101 30.43 -7.90 14.48
C THR A 101 31.80 -7.86 13.81
N GLY A 102 32.08 -6.85 12.96
CA GLY A 102 33.39 -6.61 12.35
C GLY A 102 34.36 -5.79 13.21
N ALA A 103 33.88 -5.15 14.28
CA ALA A 103 34.71 -4.36 15.19
C ALA A 103 34.70 -4.99 16.60
N SER A 104 35.48 -6.05 16.79
CA SER A 104 35.86 -6.44 18.15
C SER A 104 37.15 -5.72 18.56
N PRO A 105 37.11 -4.98 19.67
CA PRO A 105 38.26 -4.95 20.56
C PRO A 105 37.82 -5.35 21.98
N LEU A 106 38.45 -6.42 22.45
CA LEU A 106 38.52 -6.97 23.81
C LEU A 106 38.09 -6.05 24.98
N GLY A 107 37.24 -6.59 25.86
CA GLY A 107 37.03 -6.18 27.25
C GLY A 107 35.72 -6.76 27.79
N GLY A 108 35.62 -7.54 28.87
CA GLY A 108 36.58 -8.12 29.80
C GLY A 108 35.82 -9.18 30.62
N ASN A 109 36.55 -10.16 31.14
CA ASN A 109 36.07 -11.27 31.97
C ASN A 109 35.10 -10.85 33.09
N LEU A 110 34.10 -11.70 33.38
CA LEU A 110 33.84 -12.31 34.70
C LEU A 110 32.42 -12.92 34.78
N ASN A 111 32.34 -14.25 34.62
CA ASN A 111 31.55 -15.08 35.54
C ASN A 111 31.88 -16.57 35.32
N ARG A 112 32.95 -17.04 35.98
CA ARG A 112 33.15 -18.46 36.27
C ARG A 112 33.02 -18.65 37.77
N ARG A 113 32.16 -19.58 38.15
CA ARG A 113 31.92 -20.05 39.51
C ARG A 113 33.18 -20.73 40.09
N TYR A 114 33.25 -20.71 41.42
CA TYR A 114 34.23 -21.29 42.37
C TYR A 114 35.38 -20.38 42.79
#